data_AF-A0A1G2TY33-F1
#
_entry.id   AF-A0A1G2TY33-F1
#
_cell.length_a   1.000
_cell.length_b   1.000
_cell.length_c   1.000
_cell.angle_alpha   90.00
_cell.angle_beta   90.00
_cell.angle_gamma   90.00
#
_symmetry.space_group_name_H-M   'P 1'
#
loop_
_entity.id
_entity.type
_entity.pdbx_description
1 polymer ?
#
loop_
_entity_poly.entity_id
_entity_poly.type
_entity_poly.pdbx_seq_one_letter_code
_entity_poly.pdbx_strand_id
1 'polypeptide(L)' 'MSSMTFKIKQAEPKSKNVTISFDAQKFERIAGNFGFFNQDFLESLNRAEKDIKAGRVQKIKSLAFLRK' A
#
# COMPACT_ATOMS: atom_id res chain seq x y z
N MET A 1 -24.59 -26.76 -37.48
CA MET A 1 -24.86 -25.55 -36.68
C MET A 1 -23.53 -25.05 -36.14
N SER A 2 -22.97 -23.99 -36.74
CA SER A 2 -21.66 -23.46 -36.31
C SER A 2 -21.89 -22.39 -35.24
N SER A 3 -21.33 -22.58 -34.04
CA SER A 3 -21.37 -21.57 -32.98
C SER A 3 -20.05 -20.81 -32.95
N MET A 4 -20.13 -19.49 -32.92
CA MET A 4 -18.96 -18.61 -32.85
C MET A 4 -18.82 -18.07 -31.43
N THR A 5 -17.73 -18.44 -30.75
CA THR A 5 -17.44 -18.00 -29.38
C THR A 5 -16.65 -16.70 -29.39
N PHE A 6 -17.28 -15.60 -29.00
CA PHE A 6 -16.60 -14.33 -28.80
C PHE A 6 -15.93 -14.29 -27.41
N LYS A 7 -14.59 -14.22 -27.38
CA LYS A 7 -13.84 -13.94 -26.14
C LYS A 7 -13.61 -12.44 -26.03
N ILE A 8 -14.42 -11.77 -25.21
CA ILE A 8 -14.20 -10.36 -24.83
C ILE A 8 -13.00 -10.34 -23.88
N LYS A 9 -11.85 -9.82 -24.34
CA LYS A 9 -10.71 -9.54 -23.47
C LYS A 9 -11.09 -8.37 -22.56
N GLN A 10 -11.32 -8.65 -21.29
CA GLN A 10 -11.51 -7.60 -20.28
C GLN A 10 -10.21 -6.79 -20.22
N ALA A 11 -10.28 -5.51 -20.58
CA ALA A 11 -9.15 -4.61 -20.45
C ALA A 11 -8.79 -4.47 -18.96
N GLU A 12 -7.52 -4.68 -18.61
CA GLU A 12 -7.05 -4.50 -17.25
C GLU A 12 -7.37 -3.07 -16.76
N PRO A 13 -7.87 -2.90 -15.53
CA PRO A 13 -8.18 -1.57 -15.00
C PRO A 13 -6.87 -0.78 -14.89
N LYS A 14 -6.67 0.21 -15.76
CA LYS A 14 -5.55 1.15 -15.68
C LYS A 14 -5.53 1.73 -14.27
N SER A 15 -4.48 1.43 -13.49
CA SER A 15 -4.30 2.00 -12.16
C SER A 15 -4.22 3.52 -12.29
N LYS A 16 -5.21 4.23 -11.74
CA LYS A 16 -5.20 5.70 -11.70
C LYS A 16 -4.17 6.13 -10.66
N ASN A 17 -2.92 6.28 -11.07
CA ASN A 17 -1.88 6.82 -10.21
C ASN A 17 -2.15 8.32 -10.05
N VAL A 18 -2.58 8.73 -8.85
CA VAL A 18 -2.78 10.13 -8.49
C VAL A 18 -1.49 10.66 -7.89
N THR A 19 -0.79 11.52 -8.64
CA THR A 19 0.39 12.21 -8.12
C THR A 19 -0.08 13.51 -7.48
N ILE A 20 0.21 13.69 -6.19
CA ILE A 20 -0.14 14.90 -5.46
C ILE A 20 1.15 15.64 -5.10
N SER A 21 1.26 16.89 -5.57
CA SER A 21 2.39 17.76 -5.24
C SER A 21 2.05 18.57 -3.98
N PHE A 22 2.95 18.56 -3.01
CA PHE A 22 2.83 19.31 -1.77
C PHE A 22 4.00 20.29 -1.61
N ASP A 23 3.73 21.42 -0.96
CA ASP A 23 4.77 22.30 -0.43
C ASP A 23 5.50 21.62 0.74
N ALA A 24 6.83 21.74 0.78
CA ALA A 24 7.67 21.04 1.75
C ALA A 24 7.32 21.42 3.19
N GLN A 25 7.13 22.71 3.49
CA GLN A 25 6.84 23.17 4.85
C GLN A 25 5.46 22.72 5.30
N LYS A 26 4.47 22.74 4.39
CA LYS A 26 3.13 22.21 4.69
C LYS A 26 3.17 20.72 4.98
N PHE A 27 3.95 19.96 4.20
CA PHE A 27 4.12 18.54 4.43
C PHE A 27 4.77 18.24 5.79
N GLU A 28 5.85 18.95 6.14
CA GLU A 28 6.52 18.78 7.44
C GLU A 28 5.58 19.06 8.61
N ARG A 29 4.75 20.10 8.53
CA ARG A 29 3.73 20.37 9.57
C ARG A 29 2.73 19.25 9.69
N ILE A 30 2.27 18.71 8.56
CA ILE A 30 1.33 17.57 8.55
C ILE A 30 1.99 16.33 9.16
N ALA A 31 3.22 16.00 8.75
CA ALA A 31 3.99 14.89 9.29
C ALA A 31 4.22 15.05 10.81
N GLY A 32 4.50 16.27 11.26
CA GLY A 32 4.60 16.62 12.68
C GLY A 32 3.29 16.41 13.43
N ASN A 33 2.16 16.85 12.87
CA ASN A 33 0.83 16.64 13.46
C ASN A 33 0.46 15.15 13.55
N PHE A 34 0.89 14.34 12.58
CA PHE A 34 0.73 12.88 12.62
C PHE A 34 1.74 12.17 13.53
N GLY A 35 2.68 12.91 14.13
CA GLY A 35 3.68 12.36 15.05
C GLY A 35 4.75 11.52 14.37
N PHE A 36 4.96 11.66 13.06
CA PHE A 36 5.92 10.85 12.30
C PHE A 36 7.38 11.08 12.70
N PHE A 37 7.66 12.10 13.51
CA PHE A 37 8.98 12.41 14.04
C PHE A 37 9.13 12.06 15.52
N ASN A 38 8.11 11.49 16.17
CA ASN A 38 8.23 11.11 17.57
C ASN A 38 9.10 9.84 17.71
N GLN A 39 9.76 9.71 18.85
CA GLN A 39 10.71 8.62 19.10
C GLN A 39 10.04 7.24 19.02
N ASP A 40 8.85 7.10 19.60
CA ASP A 40 8.10 5.85 19.63
C ASP A 40 7.77 5.33 18.22
N PHE A 41 7.41 6.24 17.31
CA PHE A 41 7.12 5.95 15.92
C PHE A 41 8.38 5.53 15.17
N LEU A 42 9.48 6.26 15.34
CA LEU A 42 10.77 5.90 14.74
C LEU A 42 11.26 4.51 15.22
N GLU A 43 11.06 4.20 16.49
CA GLU A 43 11.35 2.86 17.04
C GLU A 43 10.41 1.79 16.49
N SER A 44 9.13 2.13 16.27
CA SER A 44 8.18 1.22 15.61
C SER A 44 8.59 0.88 14.18
N LEU A 45 9.11 1.86 13.42
CA LEU A 45 9.61 1.65 12.06
C LEU A 45 10.81 0.70 12.04
N ASN A 46 11.76 0.90 12.96
CA ASN A 46 12.92 0.01 13.10
C ASN A 46 12.50 -1.43 13.42
N ARG A 47 11.50 -1.62 14.27
CA ARG A 47 10.94 -2.95 14.56
C ARG A 47 10.29 -3.56 13.34
N ALA A 48 9.43 -2.81 12.64
CA ALA A 48 8.76 -3.26 11.43
C ALA A 48 9.75 -3.65 10.32
N GLU A 49 10.81 -2.87 10.12
CA GLU A 49 11.85 -3.17 9.13
C GLU A 49 12.58 -4.48 9.47
N LYS A 50 12.92 -4.69 10.74
CA LYS A 50 13.51 -5.95 11.21
C LYS A 50 12.58 -7.13 10.96
N ASP A 51 11.28 -6.97 11.23
CA ASP A 51 10.30 -8.03 11.03
C ASP A 51 10.09 -8.37 9.55
N ILE A 52 10.13 -7.38 8.66
CA ILE A 52 10.13 -7.59 7.21
C ILE A 52 11.39 -8.34 6.76
N LYS A 53 12.57 -7.89 7.19
CA LYS A 53 13.86 -8.53 6.85
C LYS A 53 13.95 -9.96 7.37
N ALA A 54 13.39 -10.23 8.54
CA ALA A 54 13.32 -11.56 9.14
C ALA A 54 12.21 -12.45 8.54
N GLY A 55 11.41 -11.94 7.59
CA GLY A 55 10.33 -12.71 6.94
C GLY A 55 9.13 -12.98 7.86
N ARG A 56 8.99 -12.25 8.98
CA ARG A 56 7.87 -12.41 9.92
C ARG A 56 6.57 -11.77 9.42
N VAL A 57 6.68 -10.85 8.46
CA VAL A 57 5.53 -10.16 7.86
C VAL A 57 5.33 -10.64 6.43
N GLN A 58 4.13 -11.09 6.11
CA GLN A 58 3.75 -11.51 4.76
C GLN A 58 2.78 -10.52 4.13
N LYS A 59 2.96 -10.25 2.83
CA LYS A 59 2.00 -9.46 2.06
C LYS A 59 0.77 -10.30 1.78
N ILE A 60 -0.36 -9.93 2.37
CA ILE A 60 -1.66 -10.53 2.03
C ILE A 60 -2.31 -9.77 0.87
N LYS A 61 -2.94 -10.51 -0.06
CA LYS A 61 -3.66 -9.90 -1.19
C LYS A 61 -4.96 -9.23 -0.77
N SER A 62 -5.60 -9.74 0.28
CA SER A 62 -6.84 -9.19 0.83
C SER A 62 -7.01 -9.62 2.29
N LEU A 63 -7.82 -8.85 3.02
CA LEU A 63 -8.21 -9.20 4.40
C LEU A 63 -9.03 -10.50 4.47
N ALA A 64 -9.69 -10.89 3.38
CA ALA A 64 -10.41 -12.17 3.30
C ALA A 64 -9.48 -13.37 3.50
N PHE A 65 -8.18 -13.22 3.20
CA PHE A 65 -7.17 -14.26 3.44
C PHE A 65 -6.98 -14.59 4.93
N LEU A 66 -7.36 -13.68 5.84
CA LEU A 66 -7.25 -13.86 7.29
C LEU A 66 -8.51 -14.45 7.93
N ARG A 67 -9.62 -14.59 7.19
CA ARG A 67 -10.94 -15.03 7.68
C ARG A 67 -11.09 -16.57 7.77
N LYS A 68 -10.02 -17.29 8.04
CA LYS A 68 -10.07 -18.75 8.27
C LYS A 68 -10.86 -19.08 9.54
#